data_AF-A0A3B0KRK6-F1
#
_entry.id   AF-A0A3B0KRK6-F1
#
_cell.length_a   1.000
_cell.length_b   1.000
_cell.length_c   1.000
_cell.angle_alpha   90.00
_cell.angle_beta   90.00
_cell.angle_gamma   90.00
#
_symmetry.space_group_name_H-M   'P 1'
#
loop_
_entity.id
_entity.type
_entity.pdbx_description
1 polymer ?
#
loop_
_entity_poly.entity_id
_entity_poly.type
_entity_poly.pdbx_seq_one_letter_code
_entity_poly.pdbx_strand_id
1 'polypeptide(L)'
;MYATKNVRPRSSLSTDDNHRIKDTNRPHKAPGNTILTLVAFCVFLLVLCGFLLGALVYVGKNIADEHQRQQAANSTQAALNGTIRTVYVDRDQLLSTKPILSVFSDNRAPTTTQVPSNTKSRAMSTVAPAIRAASKVLQKLGYRLPKEMKPSKYKLQLRPDLNQKNYTGNISISLEVLEPIAFIPVHVKQLNVSTVDVQHLDESGAPLKSVTPTLTFSYPEFEYWVTEFEKPLDVGNYTLRLNFNGSLTDRITGLYQSSYWDKLKNRN
;
A
#
# COMPACT_ATOMS: atom_id res chain seq x y z
N MET A 1 33.94 -5.86 82.67
CA MET A 1 35.15 -5.77 81.83
C MET A 1 34.81 -5.07 80.53
N TYR A 2 35.74 -4.27 80.04
CA TYR A 2 35.63 -3.09 79.18
C TYR A 2 34.96 -3.20 77.80
N ALA A 3 34.41 -2.06 77.37
CA ALA A 3 33.95 -1.71 76.02
C ALA A 3 35.10 -1.45 75.04
N THR A 4 34.83 -1.47 73.72
CA THR A 4 35.18 -0.37 72.79
C THR A 4 34.52 -0.51 71.41
N LYS A 5 33.93 0.61 70.97
CA LYS A 5 33.61 0.98 69.58
C LYS A 5 34.91 1.15 68.79
N ASN A 6 34.89 0.89 67.48
CA ASN A 6 35.82 1.55 66.55
C ASN A 6 35.08 2.13 65.33
N VAL A 7 35.29 3.43 65.14
CA VAL A 7 34.83 4.27 64.04
C VAL A 7 36.07 4.76 63.29
N ARG A 8 36.12 4.47 61.97
CA ARG A 8 36.79 5.12 60.81
C ARG A 8 38.28 5.55 60.88
N PRO A 9 38.96 5.56 59.72
CA PRO A 9 39.11 6.84 59.03
C PRO A 9 38.81 6.80 57.52
N ARG A 10 38.29 7.91 57.00
CA ARG A 10 38.36 8.30 55.59
C ARG A 10 39.83 8.63 55.27
N SER A 11 40.39 8.07 54.20
CA SER A 11 41.60 8.60 53.57
C SER A 11 41.23 9.53 52.42
N SER A 12 41.70 10.76 52.55
CA SER A 12 41.71 11.83 51.57
C SER A 12 42.78 11.63 50.49
N LEU A 13 42.49 12.14 49.29
CA LEU A 13 43.38 12.92 48.43
C LEU A 13 44.69 12.27 47.93
N SER A 14 44.76 12.00 46.62
CA SER A 14 45.99 12.19 45.83
C SER A 14 45.65 12.40 44.35
N THR A 15 46.36 13.36 43.76
CA THR A 15 46.24 13.97 42.43
C THR A 15 47.00 13.21 41.34
N ASP A 16 46.61 13.46 40.09
CA ASP A 16 47.38 13.37 38.83
C ASP A 16 48.07 12.05 38.46
N ASP A 17 47.77 11.51 37.26
CA ASP A 17 48.66 11.77 36.13
C ASP A 17 48.14 11.23 34.79
N ASN A 18 48.46 11.99 33.75
CA ASN A 18 48.13 11.76 32.35
C ASN A 18 48.69 10.44 31.80
N HIS A 19 47.87 9.63 31.13
CA HIS A 19 48.35 8.75 30.06
C HIS A 19 47.47 8.84 28.80
N ARG A 20 47.95 9.71 27.91
CA ARG A 20 47.63 9.80 26.48
C ARG A 20 47.99 8.48 25.81
N ILE A 21 47.01 7.62 25.54
CA ILE A 21 47.20 6.41 24.73
C ILE A 21 47.24 6.80 23.25
N LYS A 22 48.32 6.34 22.64
CA LYS A 22 48.85 6.59 21.31
C LYS A 22 48.05 5.78 20.27
N ASP A 23 47.67 6.43 19.16
CA ASP A 23 47.12 5.78 17.97
C ASP A 23 48.00 4.62 17.48
N THR A 24 47.39 3.48 17.16
CA THR A 24 48.03 2.44 16.34
C THR A 24 47.06 1.80 15.33
N ASN A 25 47.40 1.98 14.06
CA ASN A 25 47.20 1.09 12.91
C ASN A 25 45.77 0.71 12.46
N ARG A 26 45.29 1.44 11.44
CA ARG A 26 44.39 0.88 10.41
C ARG A 26 45.17 -0.12 9.54
N PRO A 27 44.68 -1.36 9.33
CA PRO A 27 45.25 -2.22 8.29
C PRO A 27 44.86 -1.70 6.91
N HIS A 28 45.86 -1.36 6.10
CA HIS A 28 45.71 -1.16 4.66
C HIS A 28 45.23 -2.46 4.01
N LYS A 29 43.99 -2.46 3.51
CA LYS A 29 43.43 -3.55 2.71
C LYS A 29 44.12 -3.57 1.35
N ALA A 30 44.80 -4.67 1.04
CA ALA A 30 45.47 -4.89 -0.24
C ALA A 30 44.48 -4.76 -1.42
N PRO A 31 44.87 -4.13 -2.54
CA PRO A 31 44.04 -4.07 -3.74
C PRO A 31 44.22 -5.37 -4.51
N GLY A 32 43.37 -6.35 -4.23
CA GLY A 32 43.32 -7.60 -4.98
C GLY A 32 41.88 -8.05 -5.10
N ASN A 33 41.39 -8.18 -6.33
CA ASN A 33 40.14 -8.84 -6.72
C ASN A 33 38.86 -7.99 -6.73
N THR A 34 38.79 -6.83 -6.09
CA THR A 34 37.57 -5.98 -6.12
C THR A 34 37.25 -5.45 -7.52
N ILE A 35 38.28 -5.03 -8.26
CA ILE A 35 38.14 -4.55 -9.65
C ILE A 35 37.70 -5.70 -10.56
N LEU A 36 38.27 -6.90 -10.38
CA LEU A 36 37.89 -8.07 -11.18
C LEU A 36 36.43 -8.49 -10.90
N THR A 37 35.99 -8.45 -9.64
CA THR A 37 34.58 -8.70 -9.31
C THR A 37 33.67 -7.63 -9.89
N LEU A 38 34.05 -6.35 -9.82
CA LEU A 38 33.25 -5.25 -10.37
C LEU A 38 33.13 -5.38 -11.90
N VAL A 39 34.21 -5.72 -12.60
CA VAL A 39 34.22 -5.96 -14.03
C VAL A 39 33.35 -7.17 -14.38
N ALA A 40 33.44 -8.27 -13.62
CA ALA A 40 32.59 -9.44 -13.84
C ALA A 40 31.09 -9.12 -13.63
N PHE A 41 30.74 -8.37 -12.59
CA PHE A 41 29.37 -7.91 -12.36
C PHE A 41 28.90 -6.95 -13.47
N CYS A 42 29.73 -6.03 -13.92
CA CYS A 42 29.41 -5.13 -15.03
C CYS A 42 29.15 -5.90 -16.33
N VAL A 43 29.98 -6.89 -16.68
CA VAL A 43 29.77 -7.73 -17.87
C VAL A 43 28.48 -8.53 -17.73
N PHE A 44 28.20 -9.11 -16.57
CA PHE A 44 26.95 -9.83 -16.32
C PHE A 44 25.72 -8.94 -16.48
N LEU A 45 25.74 -7.72 -15.92
CA LEU A 45 24.64 -6.76 -16.06
C LEU A 45 24.45 -6.28 -17.49
N LEU A 46 25.53 -6.10 -18.27
CA LEU A 46 25.44 -5.73 -19.68
C LEU A 46 24.82 -6.85 -20.52
N VAL A 47 25.19 -8.11 -20.27
CA VAL A 47 24.58 -9.27 -20.92
C VAL A 47 23.10 -9.36 -20.58
N LEU A 48 22.74 -9.21 -19.30
CA LEU A 48 21.35 -9.26 -18.84
C LEU A 48 20.51 -8.11 -19.43
N CYS A 49 21.07 -6.91 -19.52
CA CYS A 49 20.45 -5.76 -20.19
C CYS A 49 20.19 -6.04 -21.67
N GLY A 50 21.16 -6.63 -22.38
CA GLY A 50 21.01 -7.04 -23.77
C GLY A 50 19.87 -8.03 -23.98
N PHE A 51 19.75 -9.06 -23.12
CA PHE A 51 18.64 -10.00 -23.16
C PHE A 51 17.27 -9.34 -22.91
N LEU A 52 17.19 -8.42 -21.95
CA LEU A 52 15.93 -7.71 -21.65
C LEU A 52 15.50 -6.79 -22.79
N LEU A 53 16.44 -6.06 -23.40
CA LEU A 53 16.16 -5.22 -24.57
C LEU A 53 15.78 -6.07 -25.79
N GLY A 54 16.47 -7.20 -26.00
CA GLY A 54 16.10 -8.16 -27.05
C GLY A 54 14.69 -8.73 -26.86
N ALA A 55 14.33 -9.11 -25.63
CA ALA A 55 12.99 -9.58 -25.30
C ALA A 55 11.92 -8.48 -25.51
N LEU A 56 12.20 -7.23 -25.13
CA LEU A 56 11.30 -6.10 -25.35
C LEU A 56 11.05 -5.85 -26.85
N VAL A 57 12.11 -5.86 -27.67
CA VAL A 57 12.01 -5.70 -29.12
C VAL A 57 11.27 -6.88 -29.76
N TYR A 58 11.54 -8.11 -29.30
CA TYR A 58 10.86 -9.30 -29.77
C TYR A 58 9.35 -9.24 -29.50
N VAL A 59 8.96 -8.88 -28.26
CA VAL A 59 7.55 -8.70 -27.90
C VAL A 59 6.92 -7.56 -28.70
N GLY A 60 7.64 -6.45 -28.87
CA GLY A 60 7.18 -5.32 -29.69
C GLY A 60 6.94 -5.69 -31.15
N LYS A 61 7.84 -6.45 -31.77
CA LYS A 61 7.67 -6.96 -33.14
C LYS A 61 6.54 -7.97 -33.23
N ASN A 62 6.43 -8.90 -32.28
CA ASN A 62 5.35 -9.88 -32.27
C ASN A 62 3.97 -9.23 -32.16
N ILE A 63 3.83 -8.18 -31.35
CA ILE A 63 2.59 -7.39 -31.26
C ILE A 63 2.33 -6.62 -32.57
N ALA A 64 3.36 -6.01 -33.18
CA ALA A 64 3.23 -5.27 -34.43
C ALA A 64 2.82 -6.19 -35.61
N ASP A 65 3.44 -7.36 -35.71
CA ASP A 65 3.13 -8.36 -36.73
C ASP A 65 1.71 -8.93 -36.56
N GLU A 66 1.24 -9.06 -35.32
CA GLU A 66 -0.12 -9.51 -35.00
C GLU A 66 -1.18 -8.47 -35.38
N HIS A 67 -0.88 -7.17 -35.23
CA HIS A 67 -1.73 -6.08 -35.72
C HIS A 67 -1.77 -6.00 -37.26
N GLN A 68 -0.65 -6.25 -37.96
CA GLN A 68 -0.63 -6.29 -39.42
C GLN A 68 -1.38 -7.50 -39.99
N ARG A 69 -1.30 -8.68 -39.35
CA ARG A 69 -2.08 -9.87 -39.76
C ARG A 69 -3.59 -9.67 -39.61
N GLN A 70 -4.04 -8.94 -38.59
CA GLN A 70 -5.46 -8.62 -38.42
C GLN A 70 -5.97 -7.60 -39.45
N GLN A 71 -5.13 -6.65 -39.90
CA GLN A 71 -5.50 -5.68 -40.95
C GLN A 71 -5.49 -6.29 -42.36
N ALA A 72 -4.59 -7.25 -42.64
CA ALA A 72 -4.57 -7.99 -43.91
C ALA A 72 -5.76 -8.97 -44.06
N ALA A 73 -6.25 -9.55 -42.95
CA ALA A 73 -7.43 -10.39 -42.94
C ALA A 73 -8.74 -9.60 -43.15
N ASN A 74 -8.80 -8.35 -42.69
CA ASN A 74 -9.98 -7.48 -42.88
C ASN A 74 -10.05 -6.86 -44.28
N SER A 75 -8.93 -6.72 -44.99
CA SER A 75 -8.90 -6.16 -46.35
C SER A 75 -9.29 -7.17 -47.44
N THR A 76 -9.21 -8.47 -47.16
CA THR A 76 -9.72 -9.54 -48.06
C THR A 76 -11.21 -9.83 -47.88
N GLN A 77 -11.82 -9.45 -46.76
CA GLN A 77 -13.27 -9.56 -46.54
C GLN A 77 -14.10 -8.36 -47.04
N ALA A 78 -13.45 -7.21 -47.30
CA ALA A 78 -14.13 -6.02 -47.82
C ALA A 78 -14.49 -6.09 -49.32
N ALA A 79 -13.94 -7.06 -50.06
CA ALA A 79 -14.12 -7.17 -51.51
C ALA A 79 -15.21 -8.17 -51.97
N LEU A 80 -15.89 -8.89 -51.06
CA LEU A 80 -16.76 -10.02 -51.45
C LEU A 80 -18.18 -10.03 -50.89
N ASN A 81 -18.64 -8.98 -50.18
CA ASN A 81 -19.99 -8.98 -49.59
C ASN A 81 -20.93 -7.91 -50.16
N GLY A 82 -20.84 -7.65 -51.45
CA GLY A 82 -22.02 -7.27 -52.24
C GLY A 82 -22.47 -8.51 -52.99
N THR A 83 -23.60 -9.13 -52.59
CA THR A 83 -24.43 -10.10 -53.34
C THR A 83 -24.69 -11.43 -52.59
N ILE A 84 -25.89 -11.47 -51.99
CA ILE A 84 -26.85 -12.61 -51.94
C ILE A 84 -26.71 -13.71 -50.86
N ARG A 85 -27.90 -13.94 -50.28
CA ARG A 85 -28.41 -14.94 -49.34
C ARG A 85 -28.08 -16.40 -49.71
N THR A 86 -27.88 -17.25 -48.70
CA THR A 86 -28.51 -18.58 -48.61
C THR A 86 -28.41 -19.15 -47.20
N VAL A 87 -29.46 -19.85 -46.80
CA VAL A 87 -29.61 -20.62 -45.56
C VAL A 87 -28.94 -21.98 -45.74
N TYR A 88 -28.13 -22.40 -44.76
CA TYR A 88 -27.90 -23.82 -44.48
C TYR A 88 -27.63 -23.99 -42.98
N VAL A 89 -28.37 -24.91 -42.35
CA VAL A 89 -28.10 -25.41 -41.00
C VAL A 89 -27.18 -26.61 -41.18
N ASP A 90 -26.04 -26.62 -40.49
CA ASP A 90 -25.34 -27.86 -40.22
C ASP A 90 -24.89 -27.92 -38.76
N ARG A 91 -25.08 -29.11 -38.21
CA ARG A 91 -24.91 -29.51 -36.83
C ARG A 91 -23.55 -30.21 -36.77
N ASP A 92 -22.81 -29.95 -35.69
CA ASP A 92 -21.51 -30.56 -35.36
C ASP A 92 -20.28 -29.78 -35.86
N GLN A 93 -19.85 -28.77 -35.09
CA GLN A 93 -18.45 -28.66 -34.64
C GLN A 93 -18.37 -28.01 -33.27
N LEU A 94 -18.19 -28.90 -32.29
CA LEU A 94 -17.78 -28.65 -30.92
C LEU A 94 -16.27 -28.28 -30.86
N LEU A 95 -15.90 -27.62 -29.75
CA LEU A 95 -14.55 -27.28 -29.27
C LEU A 95 -13.92 -25.98 -29.79
N SER A 96 -14.30 -24.83 -29.20
CA SER A 96 -13.31 -23.81 -28.83
C SER A 96 -13.87 -22.82 -27.80
N THR A 97 -13.21 -22.78 -26.64
CA THR A 97 -13.56 -21.95 -25.48
C THR A 97 -12.97 -20.55 -25.60
N LYS A 98 -13.80 -19.52 -25.80
CA LYS A 98 -13.49 -18.13 -25.43
C LYS A 98 -14.77 -17.44 -24.90
N PRO A 99 -14.70 -16.70 -23.79
CA PRO A 99 -15.87 -16.03 -23.22
C PRO A 99 -16.26 -14.79 -24.04
N ILE A 100 -17.56 -14.64 -24.29
CA ILE A 100 -18.16 -13.51 -25.02
C ILE A 100 -18.44 -12.38 -24.02
N LEU A 101 -17.76 -11.23 -24.17
CA LEU A 101 -18.19 -9.95 -23.60
C LEU A 101 -19.24 -9.33 -24.53
N SER A 102 -20.43 -9.08 -23.99
CA SER A 102 -21.46 -8.26 -24.63
C SER A 102 -21.09 -6.78 -24.51
N VAL A 103 -20.91 -6.09 -25.64
CA VAL A 103 -20.79 -4.63 -25.72
C VAL A 103 -21.98 -4.09 -26.52
N PHE A 104 -22.79 -3.26 -25.88
CA PHE A 104 -23.80 -2.42 -26.53
C PHE A 104 -23.10 -1.38 -27.40
N SER A 105 -23.59 -1.20 -28.63
CA SER A 105 -23.10 -0.23 -29.60
C SER A 105 -24.21 0.78 -29.88
N ASP A 106 -23.99 2.04 -29.55
CA ASP A 106 -24.76 3.18 -30.06
C ASP A 106 -23.85 4.06 -30.92
N ASN A 107 -24.31 4.35 -32.15
CA ASN A 107 -23.64 5.19 -33.15
C ASN A 107 -24.33 6.57 -33.21
N ARG A 108 -23.58 7.69 -33.10
CA ARG A 108 -23.57 8.80 -34.10
C ARG A 108 -22.48 9.86 -33.78
N ALA A 109 -21.74 10.26 -34.81
CA ALA A 109 -20.57 11.15 -34.86
C ALA A 109 -20.95 12.66 -35.03
N PRO A 110 -20.05 13.61 -35.40
CA PRO A 110 -18.57 13.74 -35.28
C PRO A 110 -18.13 15.09 -34.65
N THR A 111 -16.86 15.29 -34.27
CA THR A 111 -16.07 16.57 -34.39
C THR A 111 -14.65 16.42 -33.80
N THR A 112 -13.64 16.56 -34.66
CA THR A 112 -12.33 17.23 -34.54
C THR A 112 -11.60 17.30 -33.18
N THR A 113 -10.42 16.65 -33.16
CA THR A 113 -9.12 17.05 -32.57
C THR A 113 -9.06 17.35 -31.06
N GLN A 114 -8.45 16.43 -30.30
CA GLN A 114 -7.13 16.59 -29.66
C GLN A 114 -6.81 15.32 -28.85
N VAL A 115 -5.59 14.79 -29.00
CA VAL A 115 -5.11 13.55 -28.38
C VAL A 115 -4.64 13.85 -26.95
N PRO A 116 -5.13 13.14 -25.90
CA PRO A 116 -4.37 12.99 -24.68
C PRO A 116 -3.65 11.63 -24.68
N SER A 117 -2.32 11.70 -24.59
CA SER A 117 -1.42 10.58 -24.39
C SER A 117 -1.77 9.82 -23.11
N ASN A 118 -2.19 8.58 -23.28
CA ASN A 118 -2.57 7.71 -22.17
C ASN A 118 -1.29 7.15 -21.51
N THR A 119 -0.68 7.95 -20.63
CA THR A 119 0.42 7.50 -19.79
C THR A 119 -0.18 6.83 -18.56
N LYS A 120 -0.21 5.49 -18.53
CA LYS A 120 -0.42 4.73 -17.29
C LYS A 120 0.80 4.95 -16.38
N SER A 121 0.89 6.12 -15.77
CA SER A 121 1.77 6.34 -14.65
C SER A 121 1.16 5.60 -13.46
N ARG A 122 1.86 4.60 -12.95
CA ARG A 122 1.63 4.11 -11.60
C ARG A 122 2.12 5.23 -10.67
N ALA A 123 1.32 6.28 -10.55
CA ALA A 123 1.58 7.36 -9.62
C ALA A 123 1.66 6.73 -8.24
N MET A 124 2.81 6.87 -7.58
CA MET A 124 2.90 6.62 -6.14
C MET A 124 1.79 7.47 -5.51
N SER A 125 0.85 6.82 -4.82
CA SER A 125 -0.22 7.52 -4.13
C SER A 125 0.45 8.44 -3.11
N THR A 126 0.54 9.72 -3.45
CA THR A 126 1.25 10.72 -2.68
C THR A 126 0.20 11.60 -2.02
N VAL A 127 0.50 12.09 -0.81
CA VAL A 127 -0.40 12.99 -0.08
C VAL A 127 -0.74 14.20 -0.93
N ALA A 128 -2.03 14.54 -0.99
CA ALA A 128 -2.52 15.67 -1.79
C ALA A 128 -1.86 17.00 -1.35
N PRO A 129 -1.54 17.93 -2.27
CA PRO A 129 -0.88 19.19 -1.94
C PRO A 129 -1.60 20.02 -0.87
N ALA A 130 -2.94 20.04 -0.88
CA ALA A 130 -3.74 20.75 0.12
C ALA A 130 -3.52 20.20 1.54
N ILE A 131 -3.44 18.87 1.68
CA ILE A 131 -3.16 18.21 2.98
C ILE A 131 -1.74 18.53 3.43
N ARG A 132 -0.77 18.54 2.50
CA ARG A 132 0.62 18.92 2.78
C ARG A 132 0.77 20.34 3.31
N ALA A 133 -0.04 21.27 2.81
CA ALA A 133 -0.05 22.65 3.27
C ALA A 133 -0.81 22.83 4.59
N ALA A 134 -1.87 22.06 4.82
CA ALA A 134 -2.77 22.23 5.96
C ALA A 134 -2.33 21.49 7.24
N SER A 135 -1.76 20.30 7.12
CA SER A 135 -1.44 19.45 8.27
C SER A 135 -0.18 19.92 9.00
N LYS A 136 -0.25 19.96 10.33
CA LYS A 136 0.86 20.33 11.23
C LYS A 136 1.65 19.11 11.72
N VAL A 137 1.11 17.90 11.50
CA VAL A 137 1.66 16.66 12.06
C VAL A 137 2.39 15.78 11.05
N LEU A 138 2.31 16.08 9.75
CA LEU A 138 2.95 15.28 8.69
C LEU A 138 4.42 14.96 8.95
N GLN A 139 5.19 15.97 9.37
CA GLN A 139 6.63 15.81 9.64
C GLN A 139 6.95 14.98 10.89
N LYS A 140 5.94 14.71 11.74
CA LYS A 140 6.06 13.87 12.93
C LYS A 140 5.77 12.40 12.63
N LEU A 141 5.22 12.09 11.46
CA LEU A 141 4.89 10.71 11.08
C LEU A 141 6.16 9.95 10.68
N GLY A 142 6.19 8.66 11.01
CA GLY A 142 7.22 7.74 10.58
C GLY A 142 6.64 6.34 10.36
N TYR A 143 7.49 5.40 9.91
CA TYR A 143 7.10 4.02 9.63
C TYR A 143 6.54 3.23 10.82
N ARG A 144 6.86 3.64 12.06
CA ARG A 144 6.30 3.02 13.27
C ARG A 144 5.20 3.90 13.81
N LEU A 145 4.16 3.25 14.33
CA LEU A 145 3.12 3.95 15.07
C LEU A 145 3.74 4.64 16.30
N PRO A 146 3.21 5.82 16.71
CA PRO A 146 3.59 6.51 17.93
C PRO A 146 3.44 5.60 19.15
N LYS A 147 4.29 5.80 20.17
CA LYS A 147 4.26 5.04 21.43
C LYS A 147 3.42 5.74 22.50
N GLU A 148 3.07 6.98 22.27
CA GLU A 148 2.28 7.89 23.10
C GLU A 148 0.83 7.41 23.26
N MET A 149 0.42 6.38 22.52
CA MET A 149 -0.89 5.76 22.63
C MET A 149 -0.81 4.26 22.37
N LYS A 150 -1.73 3.50 22.97
CA LYS A 150 -1.89 2.07 22.71
C LYS A 150 -3.37 1.69 22.57
N PRO A 151 -3.72 0.75 21.68
CA PRO A 151 -5.08 0.22 21.62
C PRO A 151 -5.34 -0.76 22.76
N SER A 152 -6.56 -0.76 23.27
CA SER A 152 -7.01 -1.70 24.31
C SER A 152 -8.09 -2.67 23.81
N LYS A 153 -8.97 -2.22 22.92
CA LYS A 153 -10.08 -3.03 22.41
C LYS A 153 -10.51 -2.60 21.01
N TYR A 154 -10.90 -3.58 20.21
CA TYR A 154 -11.53 -3.36 18.90
C TYR A 154 -12.94 -3.93 18.90
N LYS A 155 -13.90 -3.15 18.42
CA LYS A 155 -15.24 -3.63 18.04
C LYS A 155 -15.36 -3.49 16.53
N LEU A 156 -15.22 -4.60 15.83
CA LEU A 156 -15.27 -4.66 14.38
C LEU A 156 -16.63 -5.21 13.92
N GLN A 157 -17.30 -4.47 13.05
CA GLN A 157 -18.44 -4.95 12.30
C GLN A 157 -18.09 -4.95 10.82
N LEU A 158 -18.21 -6.11 10.20
CA LEU A 158 -17.84 -6.36 8.81
C LEU A 158 -19.03 -6.96 8.07
N ARG A 159 -19.32 -6.42 6.89
CA ARG A 159 -20.42 -6.84 6.02
C ARG A 159 -19.87 -7.11 4.61
N PRO A 160 -19.46 -8.36 4.32
CA PRO A 160 -19.09 -8.78 2.98
C PRO A 160 -20.31 -8.91 2.08
N ASP A 161 -20.20 -8.46 0.83
CA ASP A 161 -21.13 -8.76 -0.25
C ASP A 161 -20.39 -9.60 -1.30
N LEU A 162 -20.71 -10.89 -1.36
CA LEU A 162 -20.07 -11.84 -2.28
C LEU A 162 -20.55 -11.68 -3.73
N ASN A 163 -21.73 -11.08 -3.94
CA ASN A 163 -22.27 -10.83 -5.27
C ASN A 163 -21.57 -9.62 -5.90
N GLN A 164 -21.45 -8.54 -5.12
CA GLN A 164 -20.74 -7.32 -5.54
C GLN A 164 -19.22 -7.41 -5.36
N LYS A 165 -18.73 -8.47 -4.71
CA LYS A 165 -17.31 -8.73 -4.44
C LYS A 165 -16.64 -7.58 -3.68
N ASN A 166 -17.35 -7.00 -2.73
CA ASN A 166 -16.86 -5.90 -1.90
C ASN A 166 -17.21 -6.16 -0.43
N TYR A 167 -16.77 -5.26 0.45
CA TYR A 167 -17.20 -5.26 1.84
C TYR A 167 -17.27 -3.83 2.38
N THR A 168 -18.19 -3.64 3.31
CA THR A 168 -18.28 -2.45 4.14
C THR A 168 -18.09 -2.84 5.60
N GLY A 169 -17.69 -1.89 6.41
CA GLY A 169 -17.58 -2.11 7.84
C GLY A 169 -17.39 -0.82 8.61
N ASN A 170 -17.51 -0.97 9.92
CA ASN A 170 -17.24 0.06 10.90
C ASN A 170 -16.43 -0.56 12.02
N ILE A 171 -15.52 0.24 12.56
CA ILE A 171 -14.65 -0.17 13.65
C ILE A 171 -14.64 0.90 14.73
N SER A 172 -14.84 0.48 15.97
CA SER A 172 -14.59 1.29 17.15
C SER A 172 -13.31 0.80 17.81
N ILE A 173 -12.31 1.68 17.90
CA ILE A 173 -11.01 1.40 18.47
C ILE A 173 -10.95 2.12 19.82
N SER A 174 -10.93 1.36 20.91
CA SER A 174 -10.63 1.89 22.24
C SER A 174 -9.12 2.06 22.39
N LEU A 175 -8.70 3.24 22.82
CA LEU A 175 -7.32 3.70 22.87
C LEU A 175 -7.04 4.26 24.26
N GLU A 176 -5.81 4.10 24.73
CA GLU A 176 -5.28 4.80 25.91
C GLU A 176 -4.16 5.72 25.43
N VAL A 177 -4.33 7.03 25.63
CA VAL A 177 -3.30 8.05 25.40
C VAL A 177 -2.45 8.11 26.66
N LEU A 178 -1.17 7.79 26.51
CA LEU A 178 -0.16 7.71 27.57
C LEU A 178 0.59 9.04 27.73
N GLU A 179 0.79 9.75 26.62
CA GLU A 179 1.45 11.05 26.57
C GLU A 179 0.69 11.97 25.60
N PRO A 180 0.67 13.29 25.84
CA PRO A 180 -0.10 14.21 24.99
C PRO A 180 0.29 14.14 23.50
N ILE A 181 -0.69 13.85 22.64
CA ILE A 181 -0.48 13.68 21.19
C ILE A 181 -1.59 14.38 20.39
N ALA A 182 -1.20 15.10 19.33
CA ALA A 182 -2.14 15.89 18.51
C ALA A 182 -2.69 15.14 17.29
N PHE A 183 -2.50 13.84 17.19
CA PHE A 183 -3.00 13.02 16.09
C PHE A 183 -3.12 11.56 16.50
N ILE A 184 -4.02 10.84 15.84
CA ILE A 184 -4.15 9.38 15.92
C ILE A 184 -3.91 8.81 14.52
N PRO A 185 -2.75 8.17 14.27
CA PRO A 185 -2.51 7.41 13.06
C PRO A 185 -2.94 5.95 13.25
N VAL A 186 -3.59 5.37 12.25
CA VAL A 186 -3.88 3.94 12.18
C VAL A 186 -3.47 3.38 10.83
N HIS A 187 -3.02 2.13 10.79
CA HIS A 187 -2.66 1.52 9.52
C HIS A 187 -3.90 1.29 8.63
N VAL A 188 -3.76 1.65 7.36
CA VAL A 188 -4.74 1.42 6.31
C VAL A 188 -4.00 1.08 5.03
N LYS A 189 -4.37 -0.04 4.36
CA LYS A 189 -3.66 -0.44 3.15
C LYS A 189 -4.42 -0.33 1.84
N GLN A 190 -5.66 -0.72 1.68
CA GLN A 190 -6.32 -0.63 0.36
C GLN A 190 -7.81 -0.50 0.63
N LEU A 191 -8.11 0.45 1.51
CA LEU A 191 -9.43 0.70 2.05
C LEU A 191 -9.74 2.18 1.86
N ASN A 192 -11.00 2.46 1.53
CA ASN A 192 -11.54 3.79 1.69
C ASN A 192 -11.98 3.91 3.13
N VAL A 193 -11.40 4.86 3.87
CA VAL A 193 -11.66 5.07 5.30
C VAL A 193 -12.17 6.48 5.52
N SER A 194 -13.05 6.65 6.49
CA SER A 194 -13.44 7.95 7.02
C SER A 194 -13.55 7.90 8.53
N THR A 195 -13.12 8.98 9.19
CA THR A 195 -13.36 9.15 10.62
C THR A 195 -14.80 9.56 10.85
N VAL A 196 -15.48 8.85 11.74
CA VAL A 196 -16.86 9.15 12.16
C VAL A 196 -16.81 10.12 13.33
N ASP A 197 -16.11 9.75 14.40
CA ASP A 197 -15.92 10.60 15.57
C ASP A 197 -14.76 10.10 16.44
N VAL A 198 -14.41 10.94 17.43
CA VAL A 198 -13.49 10.63 18.50
C VAL A 198 -14.12 11.06 19.82
N GLN A 199 -14.14 10.17 20.81
CA GLN A 199 -14.70 10.45 22.13
C GLN A 199 -13.66 10.22 23.21
N HIS A 200 -13.49 11.20 24.10
CA HIS A 200 -12.81 11.03 25.39
C HIS A 200 -13.76 10.33 26.36
N LEU A 201 -13.25 9.36 27.11
CA LEU A 201 -14.00 8.53 28.04
C LEU A 201 -13.57 8.81 29.48
N ASP A 202 -14.48 8.62 30.41
CA ASP A 202 -14.17 8.59 31.84
C ASP A 202 -13.59 7.22 32.28
N GLU A 203 -13.28 7.09 33.57
CA GLU A 203 -12.74 5.85 34.16
C GLU A 203 -13.71 4.66 34.08
N SER A 204 -15.02 4.93 33.99
CA SER A 204 -16.04 3.89 33.81
C SER A 204 -16.19 3.45 32.35
N GLY A 205 -15.54 4.16 31.41
CA GLY A 205 -15.64 3.95 29.98
C GLY A 205 -16.83 4.65 29.33
N ALA A 206 -17.53 5.52 30.04
CA ALA A 206 -18.63 6.31 29.50
C ALA A 206 -18.10 7.54 28.73
N PRO A 207 -18.80 8.02 27.69
CA PRO A 207 -18.38 9.21 26.95
C PRO A 207 -18.37 10.45 27.83
N LEU A 208 -17.18 11.04 28.02
CA LEU A 208 -16.98 12.27 28.78
C LEU A 208 -17.10 13.50 27.88
N LYS A 209 -16.44 13.46 26.70
CA LYS A 209 -16.40 14.60 25.77
C LYS A 209 -16.19 14.15 24.33
N SER A 210 -16.92 14.74 23.39
CA SER A 210 -16.63 14.60 21.96
C SER A 210 -15.43 15.46 21.57
N VAL A 211 -14.48 14.88 20.84
CA VAL A 211 -13.30 15.57 20.32
C VAL A 211 -13.43 15.71 18.82
N THR A 212 -13.46 16.95 18.34
CA THR A 212 -13.57 17.24 16.91
C THR A 212 -12.19 17.22 16.25
N PRO A 213 -11.94 16.34 15.27
CA PRO A 213 -10.73 16.40 14.46
C PRO A 213 -10.69 17.67 13.61
N THR A 214 -9.52 18.26 13.47
CA THR A 214 -9.29 19.41 12.58
C THR A 214 -9.06 18.96 11.14
N LEU A 215 -8.44 17.79 10.96
CA LEU A 215 -8.16 17.23 9.65
C LEU A 215 -8.13 15.70 9.71
N THR A 216 -8.59 15.04 8.65
CA THR A 216 -8.46 13.58 8.50
C THR A 216 -8.01 13.26 7.10
N PHE A 217 -7.00 12.40 6.94
CA PHE A 217 -6.42 12.15 5.63
C PHE A 217 -5.70 10.80 5.53
N SER A 218 -5.54 10.32 4.30
CA SER A 218 -4.69 9.18 3.97
C SER A 218 -3.24 9.63 3.76
N TYR A 219 -2.30 8.87 4.31
CA TYR A 219 -0.86 9.02 4.14
C TYR A 219 -0.29 7.71 3.57
N PRO A 220 -0.31 7.52 2.24
CA PRO A 220 -0.07 6.20 1.65
C PRO A 220 1.38 5.72 1.77
N GLU A 221 2.35 6.63 1.92
CA GLU A 221 3.77 6.27 2.07
C GLU A 221 4.03 5.43 3.33
N PHE A 222 3.31 5.68 4.43
CA PHE A 222 3.36 4.87 5.66
C PHE A 222 2.12 4.00 5.85
N GLU A 223 1.28 3.88 4.82
CA GLU A 223 0.01 3.13 4.89
C GLU A 223 -0.83 3.57 6.11
N TYR A 224 -1.06 4.88 6.28
CA TYR A 224 -1.82 5.44 7.40
C TYR A 224 -3.12 6.13 6.99
N TRP A 225 -4.12 6.02 7.86
CA TRP A 225 -5.18 6.99 8.01
C TRP A 225 -4.88 7.82 9.27
N VAL A 226 -4.84 9.14 9.13
CA VAL A 226 -4.47 10.07 10.20
C VAL A 226 -5.67 10.91 10.58
N THR A 227 -5.98 10.96 11.88
CA THR A 227 -6.96 11.89 12.47
C THR A 227 -6.19 12.91 13.30
N GLU A 228 -6.14 14.17 12.85
CA GLU A 228 -5.38 15.27 13.45
C GLU A 228 -6.28 16.22 14.25
N PHE A 229 -5.75 16.78 15.34
CA PHE A 229 -6.45 17.68 16.25
C PHE A 229 -5.72 19.02 16.40
N GLU A 230 -6.49 20.08 16.68
CA GLU A 230 -5.95 21.42 16.89
C GLU A 230 -5.04 21.50 18.12
N LYS A 231 -5.43 20.82 19.20
CA LYS A 231 -4.70 20.70 20.46
C LYS A 231 -4.36 19.24 20.74
N PRO A 232 -3.23 18.95 21.42
CA PRO A 232 -2.93 17.61 21.89
C PRO A 232 -4.08 17.03 22.71
N LEU A 233 -4.34 15.74 22.53
CA LEU A 233 -5.21 14.97 23.41
C LEU A 233 -4.54 14.83 24.77
N ASP A 234 -5.33 14.92 25.83
CA ASP A 234 -4.86 14.71 27.20
C ASP A 234 -4.62 13.21 27.45
N VAL A 235 -3.89 12.89 28.51
CA VAL A 235 -3.73 11.50 28.98
C VAL A 235 -5.09 10.97 29.41
N GLY A 236 -5.48 9.81 28.88
CA GLY A 236 -6.81 9.25 29.14
C GLY A 236 -7.27 8.21 28.14
N ASN A 237 -8.52 7.78 28.29
CA ASN A 237 -9.13 6.75 27.46
C ASN A 237 -9.96 7.38 26.35
N TYR A 238 -9.80 6.90 25.12
CA TYR A 238 -10.50 7.41 23.97
C TYR A 238 -11.17 6.29 23.16
N THR A 239 -12.19 6.63 22.39
CA THR A 239 -12.70 5.78 21.32
C THR A 239 -12.60 6.53 20.00
N LEU A 240 -11.90 5.93 19.03
CA LEU A 240 -11.91 6.35 17.63
C LEU A 240 -12.89 5.48 16.85
N ARG A 241 -13.87 6.08 16.17
CA ARG A 241 -14.79 5.37 15.29
C ARG A 241 -14.50 5.68 13.83
N LEU A 242 -14.35 4.64 13.03
CA LEU A 242 -14.08 4.73 11.60
C LEU A 242 -15.10 3.91 10.82
N ASN A 243 -15.47 4.41 9.65
CA ASN A 243 -16.13 3.63 8.61
C ASN A 243 -15.10 3.26 7.55
N PHE A 244 -15.25 2.07 6.97
CA PHE A 244 -14.40 1.63 5.88
C PHE A 244 -15.13 0.79 4.84
N ASN A 245 -14.60 0.78 3.62
CA ASN A 245 -14.97 -0.18 2.59
C ASN A 245 -13.75 -0.65 1.80
N GLY A 246 -13.86 -1.82 1.17
CA GLY A 246 -12.80 -2.42 0.37
C GLY A 246 -13.33 -3.41 -0.66
N SER A 247 -12.44 -3.88 -1.53
CA SER A 247 -12.72 -4.89 -2.55
C SER A 247 -12.26 -6.27 -2.11
N LEU A 248 -13.02 -7.31 -2.46
CA LEU A 248 -12.64 -8.73 -2.32
C LEU A 248 -11.86 -9.25 -3.53
N THR A 249 -11.75 -8.47 -4.61
CA THR A 249 -11.11 -8.88 -5.87
C THR A 249 -9.61 -8.55 -5.91
N ASP A 250 -8.92 -9.21 -6.84
CA ASP A 250 -7.55 -8.88 -7.28
C ASP A 250 -6.48 -8.95 -6.18
N ARG A 251 -6.71 -9.78 -5.14
CA ARG A 251 -5.80 -9.95 -4.00
C ARG A 251 -5.81 -11.38 -3.46
N ILE A 252 -4.66 -11.80 -2.94
CA ILE A 252 -4.46 -13.06 -2.18
C ILE A 252 -4.00 -12.79 -0.75
N THR A 253 -4.05 -11.54 -0.31
CA THR A 253 -3.65 -11.09 1.03
C THR A 253 -4.75 -10.24 1.64
N GLY A 254 -4.91 -10.32 2.97
CA GLY A 254 -6.00 -9.66 3.68
C GLY A 254 -7.33 -10.40 3.51
N LEU A 255 -8.42 -9.65 3.35
CA LEU A 255 -9.75 -10.20 3.07
C LEU A 255 -9.96 -10.29 1.55
N TYR A 256 -10.13 -11.51 1.03
CA TYR A 256 -10.23 -11.78 -0.40
C TYR A 256 -11.31 -12.82 -0.71
N GLN A 257 -11.80 -12.80 -1.95
CA GLN A 257 -12.72 -13.81 -2.45
C GLN A 257 -11.95 -15.09 -2.84
N SER A 258 -12.49 -16.24 -2.45
CA SER A 258 -12.07 -17.55 -2.93
C SER A 258 -13.28 -18.31 -3.48
N SER A 259 -13.06 -19.23 -4.43
CA SER A 259 -14.08 -20.11 -5.00
C SER A 259 -13.59 -21.55 -5.02
N TYR A 260 -14.52 -22.50 -4.98
CA TYR A 260 -14.24 -23.93 -5.09
C TYR A 260 -15.26 -24.58 -6.01
N TRP A 261 -14.87 -25.70 -6.63
CA TRP A 261 -15.76 -26.48 -7.49
C TRP A 261 -16.55 -27.49 -6.66
N ASP A 262 -17.88 -27.42 -6.73
CA ASP A 262 -18.76 -28.45 -6.17
C ASP A 262 -19.06 -29.54 -7.20
N LYS A 263 -18.48 -30.72 -7.00
CA LYS A 263 -18.63 -31.90 -7.88
C LYS A 263 -20.09 -32.38 -8.00
N LEU A 264 -20.96 -32.06 -7.04
CA LEU A 264 -22.35 -32.51 -7.04
C LEU A 264 -23.31 -31.52 -7.70
N LYS A 265 -22.93 -30.24 -7.84
CA LYS A 265 -23.83 -29.18 -8.31
C LYS A 265 -23.46 -28.53 -9.64
N ASN A 266 -22.30 -28.84 -10.24
CA ASN A 266 -21.87 -28.27 -11.54
C ASN A 266 -22.16 -26.75 -11.67
N ARG A 267 -21.94 -26.00 -10.59
CA ARG A 267 -22.10 -24.54 -10.56
C ARG A 267 -20.92 -23.92 -9.83
N ASN A 268 -20.38 -22.87 -10.45
CA ASN A 268 -19.41 -21.93 -9.87
C ASN A 268 -20.11 -20.99 -8.87
#